data_AF-A0A314UC56-F1
#
_entry.id   AF-A0A314UC56-F1
#
_cell.length_a   1.000
_cell.length_b   1.000
_cell.length_c   1.000
_cell.angle_alpha   90.00
_cell.angle_beta   90.00
_cell.angle_gamma   90.00
#
_symmetry.space_group_name_H-M   'P 1'
#
loop_
_entity.id
_entity.type
_entity.pdbx_description
1 polymer ?
#
loop_
_entity_poly.entity_id
_entity_poly.type
_entity_poly.pdbx_seq_one_letter_code
_entity_poly.pdbx_strand_id
1 'polypeptide(L)'
;MGEEQTTRVHCMVAEVKQVNLEHLPNWEEKQMFKQFMEDHNTATFPSKKYYSLDAYYRRKLEKEIKRGYKKAGQTERTVFNDEEQRRQEMMRVREKQKEEEVEALKRSMQSGLAQAMKEQAQLREEMAYQYKIGNFEAAAAIQRRLDPDAAV
;
A
#
# COMPACT_ATOMS: atom_id res chain seq x y z
N MET A 1 7.76 -34.16 35.99
CA MET A 1 8.91 -33.23 36.01
C MET A 1 10.07 -33.72 36.88
N GLY A 2 9.85 -34.40 38.01
CA GLY A 2 10.96 -34.92 38.86
C GLY A 2 11.67 -36.16 38.29
N GLU A 3 10.91 -37.18 37.87
CA GLU A 3 11.45 -38.48 37.46
C GLU A 3 12.28 -38.43 36.16
N GLU A 4 11.87 -37.61 35.18
CA GLU A 4 12.63 -37.41 33.94
C GLU A 4 14.00 -36.75 34.19
N GLN A 5 14.08 -35.81 35.13
CA GLN A 5 15.33 -35.11 35.43
C GLN A 5 16.31 -36.03 36.15
N THR A 6 15.82 -36.83 37.10
CA THR A 6 16.62 -37.86 37.78
C THR A 6 17.18 -38.87 36.80
N THR A 7 16.36 -39.34 35.84
CA THR A 7 16.79 -40.31 34.82
C THR A 7 17.87 -39.72 33.89
N ARG A 8 17.73 -38.45 33.50
CA ARG A 8 18.72 -37.77 32.65
C ARG A 8 20.06 -37.54 33.35
N VAL A 9 20.03 -37.17 34.63
CA VAL A 9 21.24 -37.04 35.46
C VAL A 9 21.94 -38.39 35.57
N HIS A 10 21.19 -39.45 35.86
CA HIS A 10 21.71 -40.81 35.97
C HIS A 10 22.39 -41.27 34.66
N CYS A 11 21.78 -40.98 33.52
CA CYS A 11 22.34 -41.26 32.20
C CYS A 11 23.64 -40.48 31.94
N MET A 12 23.68 -39.18 32.26
CA MET A 12 24.89 -38.35 32.07
C MET A 12 26.07 -38.81 32.94
N VAL A 13 25.81 -39.16 34.20
CA VAL A 13 26.86 -39.64 35.12
C VAL A 13 27.46 -40.96 34.62
N ALA A 14 26.62 -41.87 34.13
CA ALA A 14 27.06 -43.14 33.56
C ALA A 14 27.86 -42.96 32.26
N GLU A 15 27.37 -42.12 31.34
CA GLU A 15 27.95 -41.97 29.99
C GLU A 15 29.19 -41.06 29.96
N VAL A 16 29.13 -39.90 30.62
CA VAL A 16 30.17 -38.86 30.52
C VAL A 16 31.30 -39.09 31.53
N LYS A 17 30.96 -39.51 32.75
CA LYS A 17 31.94 -39.67 33.83
C LYS A 17 32.39 -41.13 34.04
N GLN A 18 31.77 -42.11 33.37
CA GLN A 18 32.08 -43.55 33.50
C GLN A 18 32.18 -44.02 34.96
N VAL A 19 31.32 -43.50 35.85
CA VAL A 19 31.28 -43.91 37.27
C VAL A 19 30.07 -44.81 37.51
N ASN A 20 30.28 -45.93 38.20
CA ASN A 20 29.21 -46.85 38.60
C ASN A 20 28.38 -46.22 39.73
N LEU A 21 27.15 -45.80 39.41
CA LEU A 21 26.24 -45.06 40.29
C LEU A 21 25.86 -45.80 41.58
N GLU A 22 25.96 -47.14 41.61
CA GLU A 22 25.59 -47.96 42.77
C GLU A 22 26.52 -47.78 44.00
N HIS A 23 27.65 -47.10 43.86
CA HIS A 23 28.64 -46.92 44.93
C HIS A 23 28.81 -45.46 45.38
N LEU A 24 28.00 -44.52 44.85
CA LEU A 24 28.16 -43.11 45.16
C LEU A 24 27.45 -42.73 46.47
N PRO A 25 28.12 -42.05 47.41
CA PRO A 25 27.46 -41.50 48.58
C PRO A 25 26.53 -40.33 48.18
N ASN A 26 25.35 -40.24 48.80
CA ASN A 26 24.28 -39.26 48.52
C ASN A 26 24.72 -37.78 48.48
N TRP A 27 25.86 -37.43 49.11
CA TRP A 27 26.41 -36.06 49.03
C TRP A 27 27.08 -35.77 47.68
N GLU A 28 27.71 -36.77 47.08
CA GLU A 28 28.41 -36.66 45.80
C GLU A 28 27.40 -36.56 44.66
N GLU A 29 26.30 -37.33 44.74
CA GLU A 29 25.16 -37.21 43.82
C GLU A 29 24.58 -35.79 43.78
N LYS A 30 24.47 -35.12 44.94
CA LYS A 30 23.99 -33.73 45.00
C LYS A 30 24.95 -32.73 44.36
N GLN A 31 26.26 -32.96 44.43
CA GLN A 31 27.25 -32.13 43.74
C GLN A 31 27.21 -32.36 42.23
N MET A 32 27.09 -33.61 41.81
CA MET A 32 26.94 -33.97 40.39
C MET A 32 25.64 -33.39 39.81
N PHE A 33 24.55 -33.43 40.58
CA PHE A 33 23.29 -32.80 40.19
C PHE A 33 23.42 -31.28 40.07
N LYS A 34 24.19 -30.64 40.95
CA LYS A 34 24.43 -29.19 40.87
C LYS A 34 25.21 -28.82 39.62
N GLN A 35 26.26 -29.57 39.27
CA GLN A 35 27.01 -29.39 38.02
C GLN A 35 26.13 -29.63 36.79
N PHE A 36 25.32 -30.69 36.80
CA PHE A 36 24.35 -30.96 35.74
C PHE A 36 23.35 -29.81 35.57
N MET A 37 22.83 -29.27 36.67
CA MET A 37 21.91 -28.13 36.66
C MET A 37 22.57 -26.85 36.15
N GLU A 38 23.87 -26.64 36.43
CA GLU A 38 24.64 -25.50 35.90
C GLU A 38 24.89 -25.65 34.39
N ASP A 39 25.28 -26.84 33.92
CA ASP A 39 25.53 -27.14 32.51
C ASP A 39 24.25 -27.22 31.67
N HIS A 40 23.12 -27.58 32.29
CA HIS A 40 21.80 -27.58 31.67
C HIS A 40 20.97 -26.35 32.04
N ASN A 41 21.58 -25.31 32.61
CA ASN A 41 20.94 -24.02 32.78
C ASN A 41 20.81 -23.30 31.43
N THR A 42 19.95 -23.81 30.56
CA THR A 42 19.55 -23.20 29.30
C THR A 42 18.67 -21.96 29.49
N ALA A 43 18.41 -21.54 30.74
CA ALA A 43 17.64 -20.35 31.06
C ALA A 43 18.47 -19.05 31.09
N THR A 44 19.79 -19.14 30.88
CA THR A 44 20.60 -17.93 30.62
C THR A 44 20.33 -17.47 29.19
N PHE A 45 19.27 -16.67 29.02
CA PHE A 45 18.98 -16.00 27.76
C PHE A 45 20.27 -15.27 27.32
N PRO A 46 20.78 -15.52 26.09
CA PRO A 46 21.99 -14.87 25.62
C PRO A 46 21.81 -13.37 25.81
N SER A 47 22.72 -12.72 26.56
CA SER A 47 22.45 -11.37 27.05
C SER A 47 21.97 -10.47 25.91
N LYS A 48 20.97 -9.62 26.18
CA LYS A 48 20.38 -8.69 25.21
C LYS A 48 21.43 -7.83 24.50
N LYS A 49 22.63 -7.71 25.09
CA LYS A 49 23.80 -7.00 24.59
C LYS A 49 24.44 -7.67 23.37
N TYR A 50 24.40 -9.00 23.25
CA TYR A 50 25.16 -9.73 22.21
C TYR A 50 24.30 -10.49 21.19
N TYR A 51 23.02 -10.74 21.48
CA TYR A 51 22.10 -11.38 20.54
C TYR A 51 20.78 -10.61 20.41
N SER A 52 20.84 -9.37 19.93
CA SER A 52 19.65 -8.65 19.50
C SER A 52 19.22 -9.17 18.13
N LEU A 53 18.24 -10.10 18.14
CA LEU A 53 17.59 -10.58 16.93
C LEU A 53 17.11 -9.41 16.06
N ASP A 54 16.60 -8.35 16.68
CA ASP A 54 16.20 -7.12 15.99
C ASP A 54 17.36 -6.45 15.23
N ALA A 55 18.55 -6.36 15.83
CA ALA A 55 19.71 -5.77 15.14
C ALA A 55 20.17 -6.66 13.98
N TYR A 56 20.09 -7.98 14.16
CA TYR A 56 20.36 -8.93 13.09
C TYR A 56 19.39 -8.76 11.92
N TYR A 57 18.07 -8.70 12.19
CA TYR A 57 17.05 -8.54 11.15
C TYR A 57 17.12 -7.16 10.48
N ARG A 58 17.36 -6.08 11.23
CA ARG A 58 17.60 -4.74 10.67
C ARG A 58 18.80 -4.72 9.73
N ARG A 59 19.92 -5.30 10.15
CA ARG A 59 21.13 -5.40 9.32
C ARG A 59 20.92 -6.30 8.09
N LYS A 60 20.09 -7.35 8.20
CA LYS A 60 19.70 -8.20 7.06
C LYS A 60 18.85 -7.41 6.07
N LEU A 61 17.86 -6.65 6.54
CA LEU A 61 17.01 -5.79 5.71
C LEU A 61 17.82 -4.69 5.02
N GLU A 62 18.71 -4.01 5.74
CA GLU A 62 19.61 -3.01 5.15
C GLU A 62 20.52 -3.60 4.07
N LYS A 63 21.03 -4.83 4.28
CA LYS A 63 21.83 -5.53 3.26
C LYS A 63 20.99 -5.86 2.03
N GLU A 64 19.74 -6.29 2.18
CA GLU A 64 18.83 -6.59 1.05
C GLU A 64 18.47 -5.30 0.28
N ILE A 65 18.16 -4.21 0.98
CA ILE A 65 17.89 -2.90 0.38
C ILE A 65 19.12 -2.37 -0.36
N LYS A 66 20.31 -2.45 0.26
CA LYS A 66 21.57 -1.97 -0.32
C LYS A 66 22.09 -2.87 -1.45
N ARG A 67 21.78 -4.17 -1.40
CA ARG A 67 21.98 -5.10 -2.53
C ARG A 67 21.05 -4.79 -3.69
N GLY A 68 19.99 -3.99 -3.46
CA GLY A 68 19.25 -3.24 -4.45
C GLY A 68 18.85 -4.09 -5.64
N TYR A 69 17.78 -4.86 -5.52
CA TYR A 69 17.14 -5.52 -6.68
C TYR A 69 18.08 -6.31 -7.61
N LYS A 70 19.28 -6.70 -7.15
CA LYS A 70 20.22 -7.50 -7.94
C LYS A 70 19.88 -8.97 -7.80
N LYS A 71 18.78 -9.34 -8.46
CA LYS A 71 18.46 -10.61 -9.12
C LYS A 71 16.93 -10.69 -9.22
N ALA A 72 16.37 -10.07 -10.26
CA ALA A 72 15.15 -10.56 -10.89
C ALA A 72 15.46 -11.89 -11.62
N GLY A 73 15.98 -12.87 -10.88
CA GLY A 73 16.16 -14.24 -11.34
C GLY A 73 15.03 -15.05 -10.74
N GLN A 74 13.94 -15.20 -11.50
CA GLN A 74 12.85 -16.17 -11.28
C GLN A 74 12.61 -16.57 -9.81
N THR A 75 12.33 -15.61 -8.93
CA THR A 75 11.57 -15.91 -7.72
C THR A 75 10.12 -15.93 -8.13
N GLU A 76 9.49 -17.11 -8.09
CA GLU A 76 8.05 -17.25 -8.20
C GLU A 76 7.37 -16.17 -7.37
N ARG A 77 6.39 -15.48 -7.96
CA ARG A 77 5.72 -14.32 -7.38
C ARG A 77 4.92 -14.78 -6.14
N THR A 78 5.54 -14.85 -4.97
CA THR A 78 4.89 -15.27 -3.70
C THR A 78 4.13 -14.13 -3.00
N VAL A 79 3.64 -13.14 -3.76
CA VAL A 79 2.76 -12.09 -3.20
C VAL A 79 1.46 -12.09 -3.99
N PHE A 80 0.48 -12.83 -3.45
CA PHE A 80 -0.92 -12.83 -3.86
C PHE A 80 -1.61 -11.57 -3.33
N ASN A 81 -1.17 -10.40 -3.82
CA ASN A 81 -1.93 -9.16 -3.65
C ASN A 81 -2.51 -8.72 -5.01
N ASP A 82 -3.09 -9.69 -5.72
CA ASP A 82 -3.75 -9.52 -7.02
C ASP A 82 -5.12 -8.83 -6.89
N GLU A 83 -5.81 -9.03 -5.76
CA GLU A 83 -7.13 -8.42 -5.52
C GLU A 83 -7.05 -6.90 -5.30
N GLU A 84 -6.07 -6.41 -4.54
CA GLU A 84 -5.90 -4.98 -4.30
C GLU A 84 -5.45 -4.24 -5.56
N GLN A 85 -4.57 -4.87 -6.36
CA GLN A 85 -4.18 -4.36 -7.68
C GLN A 85 -5.39 -4.27 -8.61
N ARG A 86 -6.22 -5.31 -8.67
CA ARG A 86 -7.46 -5.31 -9.48
C ARG A 86 -8.44 -4.23 -9.04
N ARG A 87 -8.58 -3.98 -7.73
CA ARG A 87 -9.42 -2.88 -7.22
C ARG A 87 -8.93 -1.52 -7.70
N GLN A 88 -7.63 -1.26 -7.65
CA GLN A 88 -7.06 0.01 -8.11
C GLN A 88 -7.22 0.21 -9.62
N GLU A 89 -7.04 -0.85 -10.41
CA GLU A 89 -7.27 -0.82 -11.86
C GLU A 89 -8.73 -0.50 -12.20
N MET A 90 -9.68 -1.14 -11.53
CA MET A 90 -11.12 -0.88 -11.72
C MET A 90 -11.52 0.56 -11.35
N MET A 91 -10.91 1.13 -10.30
CA MET A 91 -11.15 2.52 -9.93
C MET A 91 -10.64 3.50 -11.00
N ARG A 92 -9.43 3.28 -11.52
CA ARG A 92 -8.88 4.11 -12.60
C ARG A 92 -9.70 4.03 -13.88
N VAL A 93 -10.22 2.85 -14.23
CA VAL A 93 -11.10 2.69 -15.40
C VAL A 93 -12.39 3.49 -15.22
N ARG A 94 -13.01 3.44 -14.04
CA ARG A 94 -14.22 4.22 -13.74
C ARG A 94 -13.98 5.72 -13.76
N GLU A 95 -12.84 6.18 -13.24
CA GLU A 95 -12.45 7.59 -13.28
C GLU A 95 -12.29 8.08 -14.72
N LYS A 96 -11.58 7.32 -15.56
CA LYS A 96 -11.43 7.63 -16.98
C LYS A 96 -12.77 7.70 -17.72
N GLN A 97 -13.67 6.74 -17.47
CA GLN A 97 -15.00 6.75 -18.08
C GLN A 97 -15.80 8.00 -17.69
N LYS A 98 -15.75 8.40 -16.41
CA LYS A 98 -16.41 9.63 -15.95
C LYS A 98 -15.79 10.87 -16.58
N GLU A 99 -14.47 10.92 -16.71
CA GLU A 99 -13.78 12.03 -17.38
C GLU A 99 -14.19 12.14 -18.85
N GLU A 100 -14.24 11.02 -19.57
CA GLU A 100 -14.68 10.96 -20.97
C GLU A 100 -16.16 11.40 -21.12
N GLU A 101 -17.05 10.98 -20.24
CA GLU A 101 -18.46 11.42 -20.22
C GLU A 101 -18.58 12.92 -19.99
N VAL A 102 -17.83 13.47 -19.03
CA VAL A 102 -17.81 14.91 -18.74
C VAL A 102 -17.23 15.68 -19.92
N GLU A 103 -16.20 15.17 -20.57
CA GLU A 103 -15.62 15.80 -21.75
C GLU A 103 -16.58 15.77 -22.95
N ALA A 104 -17.25 14.65 -23.18
CA ALA A 104 -18.28 14.53 -24.21
C ALA A 104 -19.43 15.50 -23.98
N LEU A 105 -19.89 15.64 -22.73
CA LEU A 105 -20.90 16.64 -22.36
C LEU A 105 -20.41 18.06 -22.59
N LYS A 106 -19.17 18.40 -22.22
CA LYS A 106 -18.59 19.72 -22.51
C LYS A 106 -18.55 20.01 -24.00
N ARG A 107 -18.16 19.02 -24.83
CA ARG A 107 -18.14 19.16 -26.29
C ARG A 107 -19.54 19.35 -26.87
N SER A 108 -20.55 18.60 -26.38
CA SER A 108 -21.93 18.78 -26.84
C SER A 108 -22.48 20.16 -26.45
N MET A 109 -22.24 20.59 -25.21
CA MET A 109 -22.57 21.95 -24.75
C MET A 109 -21.87 23.03 -25.57
N GLN A 110 -20.58 22.86 -25.88
CA GLN A 110 -19.82 23.79 -26.71
C GLN A 110 -20.36 23.85 -28.15
N SER A 111 -20.78 22.73 -28.74
CA SER A 111 -21.32 22.75 -30.10
C SER A 111 -22.64 23.54 -30.20
N GLY A 112 -23.56 23.34 -29.24
CA GLY A 112 -24.80 24.10 -29.17
C GLY A 112 -24.57 25.57 -28.81
N LEU A 113 -23.68 25.84 -27.84
CA LEU A 113 -23.34 27.19 -27.42
C LEU A 113 -22.58 27.96 -28.52
N ALA A 114 -21.66 27.33 -29.24
CA ALA A 114 -20.93 27.97 -30.34
C ALA A 114 -21.85 28.34 -31.50
N GLN A 115 -22.85 27.51 -31.80
CA GLN A 115 -23.86 27.83 -32.79
C GLN A 115 -24.73 29.02 -32.34
N ALA A 116 -25.19 29.02 -31.08
CA ALA A 116 -25.93 30.14 -30.50
C ALA A 116 -25.12 31.45 -30.49
N MET A 117 -23.81 31.39 -30.18
CA MET A 117 -22.92 32.56 -30.23
C MET A 117 -22.76 33.10 -31.66
N LYS A 118 -22.67 32.21 -32.65
CA LYS A 118 -22.60 32.61 -34.07
C LYS A 118 -23.89 33.29 -34.53
N GLU A 119 -25.04 32.76 -34.15
CA GLU A 119 -26.35 33.34 -34.46
C GLU A 119 -26.52 34.71 -33.79
N GLN A 120 -26.13 34.85 -32.51
CA GLN A 120 -26.13 36.15 -31.84
C GLN A 120 -25.19 37.17 -32.50
N ALA A 121 -24.02 36.73 -32.99
CA ALA A 121 -23.08 37.59 -33.70
C ALA A 121 -23.67 38.08 -35.06
N GLN A 122 -24.33 37.18 -35.80
CA GLN A 122 -25.02 37.52 -37.05
C GLN A 122 -26.14 38.54 -36.83
N LEU A 123 -26.98 38.33 -35.82
CA LEU A 123 -28.06 39.26 -35.48
C LEU A 123 -27.53 40.65 -35.10
N ARG A 124 -26.39 40.73 -34.39
CA ARG A 124 -25.73 42.01 -34.07
C ARG A 124 -25.18 42.71 -35.32
N GLU A 125 -24.65 41.96 -36.27
CA GLU A 125 -24.16 42.48 -37.54
C GLU A 125 -25.31 43.00 -38.42
N GLU A 126 -26.40 42.24 -38.51
CA GLU A 126 -27.63 42.65 -39.21
C GLU A 126 -28.22 43.91 -38.59
N MET A 127 -28.29 44.00 -37.26
CA MET A 127 -28.73 45.20 -36.56
C MET A 127 -27.85 46.41 -36.93
N ALA A 128 -26.52 46.25 -36.90
CA ALA A 128 -25.59 47.32 -37.27
C ALA A 128 -25.75 47.75 -38.74
N TYR A 129 -26.07 46.81 -39.64
CA TYR A 129 -26.37 47.10 -41.04
C TYR A 129 -27.69 47.89 -41.19
N GLN A 130 -28.76 47.50 -40.49
CA GLN A 130 -30.04 48.21 -40.50
C GLN A 130 -29.92 49.63 -39.92
N TYR A 131 -29.07 49.82 -38.91
CA TYR A 131 -28.74 51.17 -38.43
C TYR A 131 -28.02 52.01 -39.48
N LYS A 132 -27.06 51.43 -40.22
CA LYS A 132 -26.32 52.12 -41.29
C LYS A 132 -27.22 52.53 -42.46
N ILE A 133 -28.24 51.73 -42.78
CA ILE A 133 -29.18 52.02 -43.88
C ILE A 133 -30.33 52.97 -43.45
N GLY A 134 -30.40 53.34 -42.17
CA GLY A 134 -31.41 54.24 -41.62
C GLY A 134 -32.76 53.59 -41.30
N ASN A 135 -32.84 52.26 -41.29
CA ASN A 135 -34.06 51.52 -40.97
C ASN A 135 -34.11 51.17 -39.48
N PHE A 136 -34.51 52.17 -38.67
CA PHE A 136 -34.53 52.07 -37.20
C PHE A 136 -35.59 51.09 -36.67
N GLU A 137 -36.69 50.90 -37.40
CA GLU A 137 -37.77 49.99 -36.99
C GLU A 137 -37.32 48.52 -37.07
N ALA A 138 -36.64 48.14 -38.16
CA ALA A 138 -36.04 46.82 -38.32
C ALA A 138 -34.94 46.55 -37.28
N ALA A 139 -34.10 47.55 -36.98
CA ALA A 139 -33.06 47.45 -35.96
C ALA A 139 -33.65 47.25 -34.54
N ALA A 140 -34.73 47.95 -34.21
CA ALA A 140 -35.43 47.79 -32.93
C ALA A 140 -36.09 46.41 -32.78
N ALA A 141 -36.61 45.83 -33.87
CA ALA A 141 -37.15 44.47 -33.87
C ALA A 141 -36.07 43.41 -33.63
N ILE A 142 -34.86 43.59 -34.17
CA ILE A 142 -33.72 42.71 -33.92
C ILE A 142 -33.22 42.87 -32.46
N GLN A 143 -33.20 44.09 -31.94
CA GLN A 143 -32.84 44.36 -30.53
C GLN A 143 -33.76 43.60 -29.56
N ARG A 144 -35.08 43.67 -29.77
CA ARG A 144 -36.06 42.92 -28.94
C ARG A 144 -35.88 41.41 -28.99
N ARG A 145 -35.36 40.86 -30.10
CA ARG A 145 -35.02 39.43 -30.22
C ARG A 145 -33.70 39.08 -29.53
N LEU A 146 -32.78 40.03 -29.40
CA LEU A 146 -31.48 39.85 -28.78
C LEU A 146 -31.54 39.97 -27.25
N ASP A 147 -32.52 40.71 -26.74
CA ASP A 147 -32.74 40.91 -25.31
C ASP A 147 -33.33 39.65 -24.65
N PRO A 148 -32.62 39.01 -23.69
CA PRO A 148 -33.07 37.78 -23.05
C PRO A 148 -34.24 37.96 -22.06
N ASP A 149 -34.59 39.21 -21.72
CA ASP A 149 -35.58 39.57 -20.70
C ASP A 149 -36.96 39.93 -21.31
N ALA A 150 -37.08 39.95 -22.64
CA ALA A 150 -38.34 40.25 -23.34
C ALA A 150 -39.30 39.03 -23.44
N ALA A 151 -38.91 37.88 -22.89
CA ALA A 151 -39.64 36.61 -22.96
C ALA A 151 -40.09 36.09 -21.57
N VAL A 152 -40.31 36.99 -20.61
CA VAL A 152 -41.02 36.73 -19.35
C VAL A 152 -42.43 37.30 -19.41
#